data_AF-A0A2S0NGR0-F1
#
_entry.id   AF-A0A2S0NGR0-F1
#
_cell.length_a   1.000
_cell.length_b   1.000
_cell.length_c   1.000
_cell.angle_alpha   90.00
_cell.angle_beta   90.00
_cell.angle_gamma   90.00
#
_symmetry.space_group_name_H-M   'P 1'
#
loop_
_entity.id
_entity.type
_entity.pdbx_description
1 polymer ?
#
loop_
_entity_poly.entity_id
_entity_poly.type
_entity_poly.pdbx_seq_one_letter_code
_entity_poly.pdbx_strand_id
1 'polypeptide(L)'
;MSASIALFQIHREARALAIDRDVDLAVQFARRSLLARKRYVRSLGRLADRHRPLAPTSILAFDPNQPRVPAGNPDGGQWTVGGGVSLSVDPDLGGHERVEVAADGHHYVPRELYNKEPLQPETRRVFARAKTGPLLSERHQNSGPHMEYNKAVIAEFRSFLSARGIEPAQMTPDQARTFVQHILSSRDPRIFDFNYQIWRRELRLRLRLFRGPRSD
;
A
#
# COMPACT_ATOMS: atom_id res chain seq x y z
N MET A 1 22.49 33.17 39.32
CA MET A 1 21.24 32.54 38.82
C MET A 1 20.78 33.04 37.44
N SER A 2 21.08 34.28 37.02
CA SER A 2 20.56 34.83 35.74
C SER A 2 21.06 34.16 34.45
N ALA A 3 22.30 33.66 34.41
CA ALA A 3 22.88 33.08 33.20
C ALA A 3 22.26 31.72 32.80
N SER A 4 21.76 30.95 33.78
CA SER A 4 21.20 29.62 33.54
C SER A 4 19.80 29.69 32.90
N ILE A 5 19.02 30.71 33.24
CA ILE A 5 17.69 30.96 32.65
C ILE A 5 17.82 31.36 31.17
N ALA A 6 18.79 32.23 30.84
CA ALA A 6 19.02 32.66 29.46
C ALA A 6 19.44 31.51 28.53
N LEU A 7 20.32 30.62 28.99
CA LEU A 7 20.76 29.43 28.23
C LEU A 7 19.61 28.44 27.98
N PHE A 8 18.74 28.24 28.97
CA PHE A 8 17.55 27.40 28.81
C PHE A 8 16.57 27.97 27.77
N GLN A 9 16.36 29.29 27.77
CA GLN A 9 15.51 29.99 26.82
C GLN A 9 16.04 29.83 25.38
N ILE A 10 17.35 30.05 25.17
CA ILE A 10 18.01 29.91 23.86
C ILE A 10 17.89 28.48 23.32
N HIS A 11 18.09 27.46 24.16
CA HIS A 11 17.94 26.06 23.74
C HIS A 11 16.50 25.68 23.40
N ARG A 12 15.52 26.23 24.12
CA ARG A 12 14.10 26.01 23.82
C ARG A 12 13.72 26.64 22.48
N GLU A 13 14.15 27.87 22.22
CA GLU A 13 13.89 28.58 20.96
C GLU A 13 14.59 27.90 19.77
N ALA A 14 15.84 27.49 19.94
CA ALA A 14 16.57 26.74 18.90
C ALA A 14 15.89 25.40 18.56
N ARG A 15 15.34 24.70 19.56
CA ARG A 15 14.56 23.46 19.34
C ARG A 15 13.24 23.72 18.62
N ALA A 16 12.53 24.80 18.96
CA ALA A 16 11.30 25.17 18.27
C ALA A 16 11.56 25.46 16.78
N LEU A 17 12.59 26.26 16.48
CA LEU A 17 13.00 26.57 15.10
C LEU A 17 13.44 25.32 14.31
N ALA A 18 14.12 24.37 14.95
CA ALA A 18 14.51 23.12 14.30
C ALA A 18 13.29 22.24 13.95
N ILE A 19 12.26 22.23 14.80
CA ILE A 19 11.01 21.50 14.54
C ILE A 19 10.26 22.14 13.37
N ASP A 20 10.14 23.46 13.34
CA ASP A 20 9.47 24.17 12.24
C ASP A 20 10.16 23.93 10.90
N ARG A 21 11.50 23.95 10.87
CA ARG A 21 12.27 23.61 9.67
C ARG A 21 12.07 22.17 9.21
N ASP A 22 12.04 21.21 10.13
CA ASP A 22 11.80 19.79 9.81
C ASP A 22 10.38 19.58 9.27
N VAL A 23 9.38 20.28 9.84
CA VAL A 23 7.99 20.25 9.35
C VAL A 23 7.90 20.86 7.95
N ASP A 24 8.53 22.01 7.72
CA ASP A 24 8.57 22.65 6.41
C ASP A 24 9.23 21.77 5.35
N LEU A 25 10.33 21.11 5.69
CA LEU A 25 10.98 20.15 4.79
C LEU A 25 10.07 18.95 4.49
N ALA A 26 9.36 18.43 5.49
CA ALA A 26 8.40 17.35 5.28
C ALA A 26 7.21 17.79 4.40
N VAL A 27 6.69 19.01 4.60
CA VAL A 27 5.63 19.59 3.77
C VAL A 27 6.13 19.83 2.33
N GLN A 28 7.34 20.35 2.16
CA GLN A 28 7.94 20.53 0.84
C GLN A 28 8.17 19.19 0.13
N PHE A 29 8.64 18.18 0.85
CA PHE A 29 8.80 16.83 0.32
C PHE A 29 7.45 16.23 -0.09
N ALA A 30 6.43 16.36 0.75
CA ALA A 30 5.07 15.91 0.45
C ALA A 30 4.50 16.63 -0.78
N ARG A 31 4.67 17.95 -0.88
CA ARG A 31 4.27 18.74 -2.07
C ARG A 31 5.01 18.28 -3.32
N ARG A 32 6.33 18.08 -3.26
CA ARG A 32 7.12 17.57 -4.39
C ARG A 32 6.68 16.18 -4.83
N SER A 33 6.43 15.30 -3.86
CA SER A 33 5.93 13.93 -4.09
C SER A 33 4.54 13.94 -4.73
N LEU A 34 3.64 14.80 -4.25
CA LEU A 34 2.32 14.99 -4.82
C LEU A 34 2.39 15.53 -6.26
N LEU A 35 3.26 16.50 -6.52
CA LEU A 35 3.46 17.05 -7.86
C LEU A 35 4.07 16.02 -8.81
N ALA A 36 5.06 15.24 -8.37
CA ALA A 36 5.65 14.15 -9.14
C ALA A 36 4.58 13.10 -9.50
N ARG A 37 3.74 12.72 -8.53
CA ARG A 37 2.62 11.80 -8.75
C ARG A 37 1.58 12.38 -9.72
N LYS A 38 1.22 13.67 -9.59
CA LYS A 38 0.33 14.35 -10.56
C LYS A 38 0.92 14.32 -11.99
N ARG A 39 2.23 14.55 -12.13
CA ARG A 39 2.92 14.46 -13.43
C ARG A 39 2.89 13.04 -13.99
N TYR A 40 3.16 12.04 -13.15
CA TYR A 40 3.12 10.64 -13.54
C TYR A 40 1.71 10.19 -14.00
N VAL A 41 0.67 10.56 -13.26
CA VAL A 41 -0.72 10.27 -13.66
C VAL A 41 -1.06 10.94 -15.00
N ARG A 42 -0.65 12.20 -15.21
CA ARG A 42 -0.82 12.87 -16.50
C ARG A 42 -0.05 12.19 -17.63
N SER A 43 1.17 11.70 -17.38
CA SER A 43 1.92 10.95 -18.40
C SER A 43 1.26 9.61 -18.73
N LEU A 44 0.68 8.92 -17.74
CA LEU A 44 -0.10 7.71 -17.99
C LEU A 44 -1.36 8.02 -18.79
N GLY A 45 -2.06 9.11 -18.50
CA GLY A 45 -3.20 9.56 -19.31
C GLY A 45 -2.81 9.81 -20.77
N ARG A 46 -1.70 10.52 -21.02
CA ARG A 46 -1.19 10.75 -22.39
C ARG A 46 -0.75 9.47 -23.09
N LEU A 47 -0.16 8.52 -22.36
CA LEU A 47 0.21 7.22 -22.90
C LEU A 47 -1.05 6.41 -23.25
N ALA A 48 -2.04 6.40 -22.36
CA ALA A 48 -3.32 5.76 -22.58
C ALA A 48 -4.07 6.39 -23.76
N ASP A 49 -4.00 7.70 -23.95
CA ASP A 49 -4.59 8.39 -25.11
C ASP A 49 -3.83 8.11 -26.41
N ARG A 50 -2.50 7.98 -26.36
CA ARG A 50 -1.68 7.58 -27.51
C ARG A 50 -1.93 6.14 -27.95
N HIS A 51 -2.17 5.26 -26.98
CA HIS A 51 -2.51 3.86 -27.22
C HIS A 51 -4.03 3.62 -27.20
N ARG A 52 -4.83 4.69 -27.13
CA ARG A 52 -6.27 4.60 -27.29
C ARG A 52 -6.47 4.23 -28.76
N PRO A 53 -6.88 2.99 -29.07
CA PRO A 53 -7.04 2.60 -30.45
C PRO A 53 -8.06 3.57 -31.07
N LEU A 54 -7.67 4.24 -32.15
CA LEU A 54 -8.61 4.81 -33.10
C LEU A 54 -9.37 3.62 -33.66
N ALA A 55 -10.43 3.19 -32.98
CA ALA A 55 -11.06 1.91 -33.20
C ALA A 55 -11.22 1.60 -34.70
N PRO A 56 -10.45 0.64 -35.25
CA PRO A 56 -10.99 -0.20 -36.29
C PRO A 56 -11.75 -1.31 -35.57
N THR A 57 -12.89 -1.67 -36.12
CA THR A 57 -13.65 -2.87 -35.78
C THR A 57 -12.81 -4.14 -36.02
N SER A 58 -11.92 -4.50 -35.10
CA SER A 58 -11.31 -5.83 -35.07
C SER A 58 -11.03 -6.28 -33.62
N ILE A 59 -12.01 -6.99 -33.07
CA ILE A 59 -11.80 -7.90 -31.95
C ILE A 59 -10.76 -8.92 -32.39
N LEU A 60 -9.58 -8.90 -31.75
CA LEU A 60 -8.62 -9.99 -31.56
C LEU A 60 -8.84 -11.21 -32.48
N ALA A 61 -8.25 -11.17 -33.68
CA ALA A 61 -8.24 -12.33 -34.56
C ALA A 61 -7.44 -13.47 -33.91
N PHE A 62 -8.07 -14.62 -33.81
CA PHE A 62 -7.47 -15.90 -33.45
C PHE A 62 -6.26 -16.20 -34.33
N ASP A 63 -5.08 -16.39 -33.73
CA ASP A 63 -3.90 -16.94 -34.41
C ASP A 63 -3.88 -18.47 -34.21
N PRO A 64 -4.08 -19.27 -35.28
CA PRO A 64 -4.11 -20.72 -35.21
C PRO A 64 -2.75 -21.36 -34.85
N ASN A 65 -1.63 -20.62 -34.98
CA ASN A 65 -0.29 -21.17 -34.81
C ASN A 65 0.34 -20.89 -33.44
N GLN A 66 -0.37 -20.23 -32.52
CA GLN A 66 0.15 -20.02 -31.17
C GLN A 66 0.19 -21.34 -30.39
N PRO A 67 1.30 -21.65 -29.68
CA PRO A 67 1.41 -22.86 -28.88
C PRO A 67 0.33 -22.85 -27.78
N ARG A 68 -0.60 -23.80 -27.85
CA ARG A 68 -1.65 -23.99 -26.85
C ARG A 68 -1.31 -25.18 -25.97
N VAL A 69 -1.67 -25.08 -24.69
CA VAL A 69 -1.70 -26.24 -23.81
C VAL A 69 -2.76 -27.22 -24.37
N PRO A 70 -2.45 -28.51 -24.54
CA PRO A 70 -3.40 -29.50 -25.05
C PRO A 70 -4.68 -29.57 -24.20
N ALA A 71 -5.81 -29.86 -24.87
CA ALA A 71 -7.07 -30.09 -24.19
C ALA A 71 -6.95 -31.25 -23.19
N GLY A 72 -7.45 -31.06 -21.96
CA GLY A 72 -7.39 -32.05 -20.88
C GLY A 72 -6.21 -31.91 -19.92
N ASN A 73 -5.30 -30.95 -20.14
CA ASN A 73 -4.25 -30.64 -19.18
C ASN A 73 -4.82 -29.74 -18.05
N PRO A 74 -4.58 -30.04 -16.76
CA PRO A 74 -5.03 -29.22 -15.63
C PRO A 74 -4.53 -27.77 -15.67
N ASP A 75 -3.45 -27.49 -16.40
CA ASP A 75 -2.88 -26.14 -16.56
C ASP A 75 -3.46 -25.35 -17.76
N GLY A 76 -4.46 -25.91 -18.46
CA GLY A 76 -5.11 -25.27 -19.59
C GLY A 76 -5.79 -23.94 -19.24
N GLY A 77 -5.56 -22.89 -20.04
CA GLY A 77 -6.22 -21.58 -19.91
C GLY A 77 -5.39 -20.49 -19.23
N GLN A 78 -4.16 -20.79 -18.77
CA GLN A 78 -3.28 -19.77 -18.22
C GLN A 78 -2.45 -19.07 -19.31
N TRP A 79 -2.41 -17.74 -19.26
CA TRP A 79 -1.46 -16.94 -20.01
C TRP A 79 -0.09 -17.05 -19.34
N THR A 80 0.89 -17.68 -19.99
CA THR A 80 2.28 -17.65 -19.53
C THR A 80 2.87 -16.27 -19.81
N VAL A 81 2.75 -15.35 -18.83
CA VAL A 81 3.53 -14.12 -18.84
C VAL A 81 4.99 -14.48 -18.53
N GLY A 82 5.83 -14.44 -19.56
CA GLY A 82 7.25 -14.75 -19.44
C GLY A 82 7.95 -13.87 -18.40
N GLY A 83 8.75 -14.51 -17.53
CA GLY A 83 9.87 -13.87 -16.85
C GLY A 83 9.61 -13.23 -15.48
N GLY A 84 9.05 -13.97 -14.53
CA GLY A 84 9.05 -13.60 -13.11
C GLY A 84 9.69 -14.70 -12.27
N VAL A 85 10.86 -14.43 -11.68
CA VAL A 85 11.59 -15.36 -10.81
C VAL A 85 10.71 -15.74 -9.61
N SER A 86 10.21 -16.97 -9.60
CA SER A 86 9.57 -17.57 -8.43
C SER A 86 10.68 -18.00 -7.47
N LEU A 87 10.87 -17.24 -6.39
CA LEU A 87 11.57 -17.74 -5.20
C LEU A 87 10.59 -18.65 -4.44
N SER A 88 10.51 -19.90 -4.88
CA SER A 88 9.98 -20.99 -4.07
C SER A 88 11.01 -21.28 -2.99
N VAL A 89 10.76 -20.83 -1.76
CA VAL A 89 11.56 -21.24 -0.60
C VAL A 89 10.92 -22.49 -0.04
N ASP A 90 11.57 -23.64 -0.24
CA ASP A 90 11.25 -24.90 0.41
C ASP A 90 11.36 -24.76 1.94
N PRO A 91 10.44 -25.34 2.75
CA PRO A 91 10.44 -25.13 4.20
C PRO A 91 11.37 -26.05 5.00
N ASP A 92 12.10 -26.98 4.39
CA ASP A 92 12.60 -28.16 5.10
C ASP A 92 14.12 -28.31 5.21
N LEU A 93 14.85 -27.23 5.55
CA LEU A 93 16.26 -27.37 5.97
C LEU A 93 16.59 -26.42 7.14
N GLY A 94 16.66 -27.02 8.34
CA GLY A 94 17.73 -26.81 9.33
C GLY A 94 17.94 -25.41 9.91
N GLY A 95 17.41 -25.18 11.12
CA GLY A 95 18.26 -24.81 12.26
C GLY A 95 19.00 -23.47 12.26
N HIS A 96 18.54 -22.44 11.53
CA HIS A 96 18.97 -21.07 11.80
C HIS A 96 17.91 -20.35 12.62
N GLU A 97 18.33 -19.85 13.78
CA GLU A 97 17.64 -18.88 14.62
C GLU A 97 17.15 -17.72 13.75
N ARG A 98 15.93 -17.86 13.22
CA ARG A 98 15.25 -16.80 12.49
C ARG A 98 14.94 -15.74 13.53
N VAL A 99 15.68 -14.64 13.48
CA VAL A 99 15.22 -13.36 14.04
C VAL A 99 13.77 -13.22 13.61
N GLU A 100 12.84 -13.31 14.56
CA GLU A 100 11.42 -13.19 14.28
C GLU A 100 11.18 -11.80 13.71
N VAL A 101 11.21 -11.67 12.38
CA VAL A 101 10.85 -10.43 11.68
C VAL A 101 9.33 -10.33 11.79
N ALA A 102 8.87 -9.88 12.96
CA ALA A 102 7.49 -9.66 13.32
C ALA A 102 6.83 -8.50 12.54
N ALA A 103 7.32 -8.18 11.34
CA ALA A 103 7.03 -6.95 10.62
C ALA A 103 6.16 -7.20 9.39
N ASP A 104 5.02 -7.88 9.56
CA ASP A 104 4.03 -8.14 8.49
C ASP A 104 3.31 -6.86 8.02
N GLY A 105 3.66 -5.69 8.57
CA GLY A 105 3.12 -4.39 8.17
C GLY A 105 1.64 -4.18 8.50
N HIS A 106 1.13 -2.97 8.22
CA HIS A 106 -0.30 -2.68 8.30
C HIS A 106 -0.97 -3.01 6.96
N HIS A 107 -2.03 -3.81 6.98
CA HIS A 107 -2.81 -4.15 5.79
C HIS A 107 -3.82 -3.02 5.52
N TYR A 108 -3.82 -2.48 4.30
CA TYR A 108 -4.79 -1.43 3.93
C TYR A 108 -6.22 -1.97 3.89
N VAL A 109 -6.39 -3.24 3.55
CA VAL A 109 -7.68 -3.93 3.63
C VAL A 109 -7.62 -4.89 4.82
N PRO A 110 -8.54 -4.79 5.81
CA PRO A 110 -8.52 -5.65 6.99
C PRO A 110 -8.52 -7.14 6.62
N ARG A 111 -7.65 -7.93 7.24
CA ARG A 111 -7.55 -9.37 7.01
C ARG A 111 -8.86 -10.10 7.29
N GLU A 112 -9.57 -9.65 8.31
CA GLU A 112 -10.89 -10.18 8.66
C GLU A 112 -11.89 -10.07 7.51
N LEU A 113 -11.86 -8.96 6.75
CA LEU A 113 -12.77 -8.73 5.64
C LEU A 113 -12.54 -9.77 4.53
N TYR A 114 -11.32 -9.83 3.97
CA TYR A 114 -11.08 -10.71 2.82
C TYR A 114 -11.00 -12.21 3.14
N ASN A 115 -10.93 -12.57 4.43
CA ASN A 115 -11.05 -13.96 4.87
C ASN A 115 -12.52 -14.40 5.01
N LYS A 116 -13.43 -13.48 5.35
CA LYS A 116 -14.87 -13.77 5.52
C LYS A 116 -15.62 -13.75 4.20
N GLU A 117 -15.21 -12.91 3.26
CA GLU A 117 -15.87 -12.78 1.96
C GLU A 117 -15.53 -13.97 1.03
N PRO A 118 -16.47 -14.43 0.18
CA PRO A 118 -16.28 -15.55 -0.73
C PRO A 118 -15.42 -15.16 -1.96
N LEU A 119 -14.36 -14.37 -1.77
CA LEU A 119 -13.45 -13.91 -2.82
C LEU A 119 -12.64 -15.07 -3.41
N GLN A 120 -12.37 -15.01 -4.71
CA GLN A 120 -11.42 -15.90 -5.39
C GLN A 120 -10.02 -15.83 -4.76
N PRO A 121 -9.24 -16.93 -4.72
CA PRO A 121 -7.91 -16.96 -4.11
C PRO A 121 -6.95 -15.87 -4.65
N GLU A 122 -6.98 -15.61 -5.95
CA GLU A 122 -6.14 -14.61 -6.63
C GLU A 122 -6.50 -13.19 -6.15
N THR A 123 -7.79 -12.93 -5.97
CA THR A 123 -8.31 -11.65 -5.46
C THR A 123 -7.91 -11.44 -4.00
N ARG A 124 -8.00 -12.47 -3.15
CA ARG A 124 -7.50 -12.41 -1.75
C ARG A 124 -6.01 -12.09 -1.68
N ARG A 125 -5.20 -12.65 -2.59
CA ARG A 125 -3.75 -12.37 -2.65
C ARG A 125 -3.45 -10.90 -2.93
N VAL A 126 -4.31 -10.20 -3.69
CA VAL A 126 -4.16 -8.74 -3.89
C VAL A 126 -4.27 -8.00 -2.57
N PHE A 127 -5.30 -8.29 -1.76
CA PHE A 127 -5.49 -7.66 -0.46
C PHE A 127 -4.41 -8.04 0.56
N ALA A 128 -4.01 -9.30 0.61
CA ALA A 128 -2.94 -9.76 1.51
C ALA A 128 -1.57 -9.11 1.21
N ARG A 129 -1.31 -8.75 -0.06
CA ARG A 129 -0.10 -8.04 -0.47
C ARG A 129 -0.20 -6.51 -0.31
N ALA A 130 -1.41 -5.97 -0.19
CA ALA A 130 -1.66 -4.54 -0.03
C ALA A 130 -1.41 -4.09 1.41
N LYS A 131 -0.14 -3.88 1.74
CA LYS A 131 0.33 -3.47 3.07
C LYS A 131 1.45 -2.42 3.00
N THR A 132 1.71 -1.75 4.11
CA THR A 132 2.74 -0.71 4.25
C THR A 132 4.19 -1.23 4.19
N GLY A 133 4.38 -2.56 4.17
CA GLY A 133 5.68 -3.20 4.41
C GLY A 133 6.04 -3.22 5.91
N PRO A 134 7.25 -3.70 6.26
CA PRO A 134 7.74 -3.73 7.63
C PRO A 134 7.60 -2.37 8.32
N LEU A 135 6.85 -2.35 9.42
CA LEU A 135 6.74 -1.19 10.28
C LEU A 135 7.81 -1.29 11.37
N LEU A 136 8.56 -0.21 11.58
CA LEU A 136 9.55 -0.13 12.66
C LEU A 136 8.89 0.09 14.02
N SER A 137 7.64 0.52 14.00
CA SER A 137 6.85 0.69 15.20
C SER A 137 6.33 -0.62 15.77
N GLU A 138 6.08 -0.64 17.08
CA GLU A 138 5.39 -1.73 17.78
C GLU A 138 4.06 -2.12 17.10
N ARG A 139 3.42 -3.21 17.52
CA ARG A 139 2.15 -3.65 16.96
C ARG A 139 0.98 -2.82 17.54
N HIS A 140 0.24 -2.06 16.71
CA HIS A 140 -0.91 -1.23 17.16
C HIS A 140 -2.27 -1.95 17.02
N GLN A 141 -2.27 -3.28 17.17
CA GLN A 141 -3.28 -4.15 16.55
C GLN A 141 -4.73 -3.92 17.02
N ASN A 142 -4.97 -3.35 18.20
CA ASN A 142 -6.32 -3.29 18.81
C ASN A 142 -6.68 -1.93 19.43
N SER A 143 -6.15 -0.82 18.91
CA SER A 143 -6.59 0.50 19.40
C SER A 143 -7.99 0.86 18.89
N GLY A 144 -8.75 1.67 19.63
CA GLY A 144 -10.05 2.19 19.19
C GLY A 144 -10.03 2.78 17.76
N PRO A 145 -9.02 3.60 17.40
CA PRO A 145 -8.86 4.08 16.02
C PRO A 145 -8.71 2.97 14.96
N HIS A 146 -8.04 1.86 15.28
CA HIS A 146 -7.92 0.73 14.35
C HIS A 146 -9.26 0.01 14.14
N MET A 147 -10.11 -0.07 15.17
CA MET A 147 -11.47 -0.61 15.03
C MET A 147 -12.34 0.29 14.13
N GLU A 148 -12.28 1.61 14.32
CA GLU A 148 -13.00 2.56 13.48
C GLU A 148 -12.51 2.53 12.03
N TYR A 149 -11.20 2.40 11.82
CA TYR A 149 -10.61 2.16 10.51
C TYR A 149 -11.19 0.91 9.85
N ASN A 150 -11.17 -0.24 10.55
CA ASN A 150 -11.68 -1.50 10.01
C ASN A 150 -13.16 -1.38 9.63
N LYS A 151 -13.98 -0.80 10.51
CA LYS A 151 -15.41 -0.56 10.26
C LYS A 151 -15.63 0.31 9.02
N ALA A 152 -14.85 1.38 8.86
CA ALA A 152 -14.92 2.27 7.71
C ALA A 152 -14.54 1.56 6.41
N VAL A 153 -13.44 0.79 6.40
CA VAL A 153 -13.01 0.04 5.21
C VAL A 153 -14.04 -1.02 4.81
N ILE A 154 -14.65 -1.72 5.77
CA ILE A 154 -15.72 -2.70 5.49
C ILE A 154 -16.93 -2.00 4.85
N ALA A 155 -17.32 -0.82 5.35
CA ALA A 155 -18.41 -0.05 4.76
C ALA A 155 -18.08 0.40 3.33
N GLU A 156 -16.87 0.93 3.10
CA GLU A 156 -16.39 1.31 1.76
C GLU A 156 -16.34 0.13 0.80
N PHE A 157 -15.97 -1.06 1.27
CA PHE A 157 -15.96 -2.28 0.44
C PHE A 157 -17.35 -2.63 -0.06
N ARG A 158 -18.35 -2.65 0.84
CA ARG A 158 -19.74 -2.93 0.48
C ARG A 158 -20.28 -1.89 -0.50
N SER A 159 -20.02 -0.60 -0.25
CA SER A 159 -20.40 0.47 -1.17
C SER A 159 -19.72 0.33 -2.53
N PHE A 160 -18.45 -0.05 -2.57
CA PHE A 160 -17.70 -0.25 -3.81
C PHE A 160 -18.27 -1.38 -4.67
N LEU A 161 -18.63 -2.51 -4.05
CA LEU A 161 -19.25 -3.66 -4.71
C LEU A 161 -20.65 -3.31 -5.23
N SER A 162 -21.49 -2.73 -4.37
CA SER A 162 -22.86 -2.33 -4.71
C SER A 162 -22.89 -1.33 -5.87
N ALA A 163 -22.06 -0.29 -5.83
CA ALA A 163 -22.01 0.74 -6.88
C ALA A 163 -21.58 0.21 -8.25
N ARG A 164 -20.99 -0.99 -8.32
CA ARG A 164 -20.50 -1.61 -9.56
C ARG A 164 -21.25 -2.88 -9.94
N GLY A 165 -22.25 -3.29 -9.16
CA GLY A 165 -22.95 -4.56 -9.36
C GLY A 165 -21.99 -5.76 -9.32
N ILE A 166 -21.01 -5.76 -8.42
CA ILE A 166 -20.04 -6.85 -8.28
C ILE A 166 -20.43 -7.71 -7.09
N GLU A 167 -20.70 -8.98 -7.32
CA GLU A 167 -20.78 -9.97 -6.24
C GLU A 167 -19.37 -10.27 -5.71
N PRO A 168 -19.15 -10.43 -4.38
CA PRO A 168 -17.81 -10.71 -3.85
C PRO A 168 -17.13 -11.92 -4.52
N ALA A 169 -17.88 -12.99 -4.80
CA ALA A 169 -17.35 -14.19 -5.47
C ALA A 169 -16.90 -13.97 -6.92
N GLN A 170 -17.35 -12.87 -7.54
CA GLN A 170 -17.03 -12.49 -8.92
C GLN A 170 -15.97 -11.37 -8.97
N MET A 171 -15.51 -10.86 -7.82
CA MET A 171 -14.54 -9.78 -7.79
C MET A 171 -13.20 -10.23 -8.39
N THR A 172 -12.77 -9.56 -9.46
CA THR A 172 -11.50 -9.86 -10.13
C THR A 172 -10.30 -9.24 -9.39
N PRO A 173 -9.06 -9.74 -9.61
CA PRO A 173 -7.86 -9.13 -9.05
C PRO A 173 -7.69 -7.64 -9.39
N ASP A 174 -8.07 -7.21 -10.60
CA ASP A 174 -7.96 -5.80 -11.01
C ASP A 174 -9.01 -4.91 -10.31
N GLN A 175 -10.22 -5.42 -10.08
CA GLN A 175 -11.21 -4.75 -9.25
C GLN A 175 -10.69 -4.61 -7.80
N ALA A 176 -10.05 -5.65 -7.25
CA ALA A 176 -9.43 -5.56 -5.93
C ALA A 176 -8.30 -4.52 -5.86
N ARG A 177 -7.44 -4.44 -6.89
CA ARG A 177 -6.41 -3.38 -6.97
C ARG A 177 -7.04 -1.99 -7.02
N THR A 178 -8.13 -1.85 -7.76
CA THR A 178 -8.92 -0.60 -7.84
C THR A 178 -9.47 -0.22 -6.47
N PHE A 179 -10.01 -1.19 -5.73
CA PHE A 179 -10.48 -0.97 -4.36
C PHE A 179 -9.35 -0.59 -3.40
N VAL A 180 -8.17 -1.21 -3.50
CA VAL A 180 -7.00 -0.79 -2.69
C VAL A 180 -6.63 0.67 -2.96
N GLN A 181 -6.63 1.11 -4.22
CA GLN A 181 -6.39 2.52 -4.56
C GLN A 181 -7.49 3.44 -4.02
N HIS A 182 -8.74 2.97 -4.01
CA HIS A 182 -9.87 3.69 -3.40
C HIS A 182 -9.64 3.92 -1.90
N ILE A 183 -9.22 2.90 -1.14
CA ILE A 183 -8.89 3.04 0.29
C ILE A 183 -7.70 3.98 0.52
N LEU A 184 -6.63 3.84 -0.27
CA LEU A 184 -5.45 4.71 -0.17
C LEU A 184 -5.73 6.19 -0.47
N SER A 185 -6.79 6.47 -1.22
CA SER A 185 -7.21 7.83 -1.60
C SER A 185 -8.54 8.25 -0.97
N SER A 186 -9.05 7.47 -0.01
CA SER A 186 -10.33 7.73 0.63
C SER A 186 -10.34 9.10 1.31
N ARG A 187 -11.49 9.76 1.25
CA ARG A 187 -11.78 11.01 1.96
C ARG A 187 -12.53 10.77 3.27
N ASP A 188 -12.88 9.53 3.60
CA ASP A 188 -13.44 9.18 4.91
C ASP A 188 -12.36 9.49 5.97
N PRO A 189 -12.62 10.40 6.93
CA PRO A 189 -11.62 10.81 7.90
C PRO A 189 -11.08 9.62 8.73
N ARG A 190 -11.90 8.60 8.99
CA ARG A 190 -11.47 7.41 9.75
C ARG A 190 -10.41 6.61 9.01
N ILE A 191 -10.49 6.57 7.69
CA ILE A 191 -9.52 5.87 6.82
C ILE A 191 -8.30 6.76 6.59
N PHE A 192 -8.54 8.01 6.19
CA PHE A 192 -7.51 8.98 5.86
C PHE A 192 -6.59 9.27 7.05
N ASP A 193 -7.15 9.63 8.21
CA ASP A 193 -6.38 10.01 9.39
C ASP A 193 -5.56 8.83 9.91
N PHE A 194 -6.13 7.62 9.89
CA PHE A 194 -5.44 6.42 10.34
C PHE A 194 -4.24 6.08 9.43
N ASN A 195 -4.43 6.09 8.11
CA ASN A 195 -3.35 5.90 7.14
C ASN A 195 -2.27 6.98 7.27
N TYR A 196 -2.67 8.23 7.47
CA TYR A 196 -1.75 9.35 7.68
C TYR A 196 -0.94 9.18 8.98
N GLN A 197 -1.57 8.71 10.07
CA GLN A 197 -0.89 8.45 11.33
C GLN A 197 0.19 7.37 11.19
N ILE A 198 -0.11 6.27 10.49
CA ILE A 198 0.89 5.22 10.22
C ILE A 198 2.06 5.80 9.42
N TRP A 199 1.78 6.50 8.32
CA TRP A 199 2.81 7.11 7.49
C TRP A 199 3.70 8.08 8.28
N ARG A 200 3.09 8.96 9.09
CA ARG A 200 3.82 9.93 9.92
C ARG A 200 4.70 9.24 10.95
N ARG A 201 4.23 8.15 11.55
CA ARG A 201 4.99 7.36 12.53
C ARG A 201 6.22 6.72 11.89
N GLU A 202 6.05 6.08 10.74
CA GLU A 202 7.15 5.46 10.01
C GLU A 202 8.17 6.48 9.52
N LEU A 203 7.71 7.62 9.00
CA LEU A 203 8.61 8.72 8.61
C LEU A 203 9.47 9.17 9.80
N ARG A 204 8.85 9.38 10.98
CA ARG A 204 9.56 9.80 12.19
C ARG A 204 10.61 8.78 12.62
N LEU A 205 10.31 7.48 12.55
CA LEU A 205 11.25 6.42 12.91
C LEU A 205 12.42 6.35 11.93
N ARG A 206 12.16 6.45 10.62
CA ARG A 206 13.23 6.52 9.61
C ARG A 206 14.12 7.74 9.81
N LEU A 207 13.55 8.91 10.08
CA LEU A 207 14.33 10.12 10.35
C LEU A 207 15.20 10.00 11.61
N ARG A 208 14.74 9.28 12.65
CA ARG A 208 15.56 8.98 13.84
C ARG A 208 16.76 8.10 13.50
N LEU A 209 16.55 7.06 12.68
CA LEU A 209 17.64 6.18 12.25
C LEU A 209 18.69 6.92 11.41
N PHE A 210 18.27 7.88 10.58
CA PHE A 210 19.20 8.70 9.77
C PHE A 210 20.02 9.70 10.58
N ARG A 211 19.54 10.18 11.74
CA ARG A 211 20.26 11.19 12.55
C ARG A 211 21.45 10.61 13.34
N GLY A 212 21.65 9.29 13.33
CA GLY A 212 22.67 8.62 14.12
C GLY A 212 22.41 8.71 15.64
N PRO A 213 23.08 7.87 16.46
CA PRO A 213 23.10 8.09 17.89
C PRO A 213 23.69 9.48 18.17
N ARG A 214 23.08 10.22 19.10
CA ARG A 214 23.73 11.44 19.60
C ARG A 214 25.03 11.00 20.28
N SER A 215 26.14 11.58 19.87
CA SER A 215 27.38 11.49 20.64
C SER A 215 27.10 12.19 21.97
N ASP A 216 27.03 11.40 23.04
CA ASP A 216 26.95 11.90 24.41
C ASP A 216 28.27 12.57 24.84
#